data_AF-A0A2N3APU8-F1
#
_entry.id   AF-A0A2N3APU8-F1
#
_cell.length_a   1.000
_cell.length_b   1.000
_cell.length_c   1.000
_cell.angle_alpha   90.00
_cell.angle_beta   90.00
_cell.angle_gamma   90.00
#
_symmetry.space_group_name_H-M   'P 1'
#
loop_
_entity.id
_entity.type
_entity.pdbx_description
1 polymer ?
#
loop_
_entity_poly.entity_id
_entity_poly.type
_entity_poly.pdbx_seq_one_letter_code
_entity_poly.pdbx_strand_id
1 'polypeptide(L)'
;AYNITPPQIKHLQEIILQSEQSLREGSLKEIFKLNKKFHQIIEKSSNNKELIFLLDNVYKRSRERFSEILSRKKRQKESIEEHKAILEALIKKNGKQAEQLMKKHIENGKEDLLQQIELQENNREKE
;
A
#
# COMPACT_ATOMS: atom_id res chain seq x y z
N ALA A 1 -2.66 -13.25 -8.13
CA ALA A 1 -2.01 -13.29 -9.46
C ALA A 1 -2.81 -14.06 -10.50
N TYR A 2 -3.21 -15.31 -10.24
CA TYR A 2 -3.88 -16.13 -11.26
C TYR A 2 -5.25 -15.57 -11.69
N ASN A 3 -6.03 -15.08 -10.73
CA ASN A 3 -7.41 -14.60 -10.93
C ASN A 3 -7.54 -13.12 -11.32
N ILE A 4 -6.46 -12.34 -11.35
CA ILE A 4 -6.53 -10.92 -11.70
C ILE A 4 -6.81 -10.75 -13.19
N THR A 5 -7.78 -9.91 -13.53
CA THR A 5 -8.26 -9.73 -14.91
C THR A 5 -7.53 -8.59 -15.63
N PRO A 6 -7.51 -8.57 -16.99
CA PRO A 6 -6.91 -7.46 -17.73
C PRO A 6 -7.49 -6.07 -17.37
N PRO A 7 -8.81 -5.90 -17.17
CA PRO A 7 -9.37 -4.64 -16.67
C PRO A 7 -8.85 -4.25 -15.28
N GLN A 8 -8.67 -5.21 -14.36
CA GLN A 8 -8.10 -4.95 -13.04
C GLN A 8 -6.64 -4.53 -13.13
N ILE A 9 -5.84 -5.16 -14.00
CA ILE A 9 -4.45 -4.75 -14.26
C ILE A 9 -4.39 -3.32 -14.79
N LYS A 10 -5.24 -2.96 -15.75
CA LYS A 10 -5.30 -1.60 -16.29
C LYS A 10 -5.64 -0.58 -15.19
N HIS A 11 -6.60 -0.89 -14.34
CA HIS A 11 -6.96 -0.02 -13.21
C HIS A 11 -5.79 0.12 -12.21
N LEU A 12 -5.02 -0.94 -11.93
CA LEU A 12 -3.82 -0.83 -11.10
C LEU A 12 -2.76 0.09 -11.73
N GLN A 13 -2.56 0.04 -13.05
CA GLN A 13 -1.67 0.95 -13.77
C GLN A 13 -2.13 2.42 -13.61
N GLU A 14 -3.42 2.68 -13.81
CA GLU A 14 -4.01 4.02 -13.65
C GLU A 14 -3.83 4.56 -12.22
N ILE A 15 -4.04 3.71 -11.21
CA ILE A 15 -3.83 4.08 -9.80
C ILE A 15 -2.38 4.46 -9.53
N ILE A 16 -1.41 3.72 -10.07
CA ILE A 16 0.02 4.04 -9.89
C ILE A 16 0.34 5.40 -10.53
N LEU A 17 -0.12 5.65 -11.76
CA LEU A 17 0.08 6.92 -12.45
C LEU A 17 -0.53 8.10 -11.66
N GLN A 18 -1.76 7.94 -11.17
CA GLN A 18 -2.41 8.96 -10.32
C GLN A 18 -1.68 9.16 -8.99
N SER A 19 -1.07 8.10 -8.43
CA SER A 19 -0.32 8.18 -7.18
C SER A 19 0.97 8.97 -7.37
N GLU A 20 1.67 8.76 -8.48
CA GLU A 20 2.86 9.55 -8.84
C GLU A 20 2.52 11.02 -9.07
N GLN A 21 1.38 11.31 -9.72
CA GLN A 21 0.89 12.68 -9.87
C GLN A 21 0.59 13.33 -8.52
N SER A 22 -0.16 12.63 -7.68
CA SER A 22 -0.52 13.11 -6.34
C SER A 22 0.70 13.34 -5.45
N LEU A 23 1.76 12.52 -5.60
CA LEU A 23 3.05 12.71 -4.94
C LEU A 23 3.76 14.00 -5.39
N ARG A 24 3.69 14.34 -6.68
CA ARG A 24 4.24 15.61 -7.20
C ARG A 24 3.46 16.81 -6.68
N GLU A 25 2.15 16.71 -6.63
CA GLU A 25 1.24 17.76 -6.15
C GLU A 25 1.21 17.89 -4.62
N GLY A 26 1.79 16.94 -3.88
CA GLY A 26 1.78 16.93 -2.42
C GLY A 26 0.42 16.57 -1.81
N SER A 27 -0.47 15.94 -2.58
CA SER A 27 -1.83 15.60 -2.16
C SER A 27 -1.84 14.31 -1.32
N LEU A 28 -1.49 14.43 -0.04
CA LEU A 28 -1.43 13.31 0.90
C LEU A 28 -2.76 12.53 0.97
N LYS A 29 -3.87 13.25 1.03
CA LYS A 29 -5.22 12.65 1.08
C LYS A 29 -5.51 11.77 -0.14
N GLU A 30 -5.08 12.21 -1.33
CA GLU A 30 -5.32 11.42 -2.54
C GLU A 30 -4.36 10.23 -2.61
N ILE A 31 -3.11 10.37 -2.18
CA ILE A 31 -2.16 9.24 -2.04
C ILE A 31 -2.74 8.15 -1.13
N PHE A 32 -3.30 8.51 0.02
CA PHE A 32 -3.97 7.55 0.92
C PHE A 32 -5.11 6.80 0.25
N LYS A 33 -5.96 7.54 -0.45
CA LYS A 33 -7.12 6.98 -1.15
C LYS A 33 -6.69 6.04 -2.27
N LEU A 34 -5.66 6.41 -3.03
CA LEU A 34 -5.12 5.59 -4.11
C LEU A 34 -4.41 4.34 -3.58
N ASN A 35 -3.63 4.46 -2.50
CA ASN A 35 -3.03 3.33 -1.80
C ASN A 35 -4.09 2.30 -1.39
N LYS A 36 -5.16 2.75 -0.73
CA LYS A 36 -6.26 1.87 -0.34
C LYS A 36 -6.90 1.17 -1.55
N LYS A 37 -7.17 1.91 -2.64
CA LYS A 37 -7.75 1.33 -3.86
C LYS A 37 -6.85 0.27 -4.49
N PHE A 38 -5.53 0.48 -4.48
CA PHE A 38 -4.56 -0.49 -4.98
C PHE A 38 -4.70 -1.84 -4.27
N HIS A 39 -4.67 -1.86 -2.94
CA HIS A 39 -4.84 -3.08 -2.15
C HIS A 39 -6.19 -3.74 -2.39
N GLN A 40 -7.29 -2.96 -2.38
CA GLN A 40 -8.64 -3.48 -2.58
C GLN A 40 -8.83 -4.20 -3.93
N ILE A 41 -8.18 -3.76 -5.00
CA ILE A 41 -8.26 -4.45 -6.30
C ILE A 41 -7.57 -5.81 -6.22
N ILE A 42 -6.39 -5.88 -5.58
CA ILE A 42 -5.64 -7.12 -5.42
C ILE A 42 -6.43 -8.10 -4.54
N GLU A 43 -6.99 -7.65 -3.43
CA GLU A 43 -7.81 -8.45 -2.53
C GLU A 43 -9.04 -9.02 -3.23
N LYS A 44 -9.78 -8.19 -3.97
CA LYS A 44 -10.94 -8.62 -4.76
C LYS A 44 -10.57 -9.63 -5.82
N SER A 45 -9.35 -9.57 -6.36
CA SER A 45 -8.86 -10.58 -7.30
C SER A 45 -8.71 -11.97 -6.67
N SER A 46 -8.67 -12.10 -5.34
CA SER A 46 -8.62 -13.42 -4.68
C SER A 46 -9.91 -14.23 -4.86
N ASN A 47 -11.05 -13.58 -5.15
CA ASN A 47 -12.39 -14.17 -5.13
C ASN A 47 -12.76 -14.87 -3.81
N ASN A 48 -12.08 -14.55 -2.71
CA ASN A 48 -12.35 -15.10 -1.39
C ASN A 48 -13.06 -14.05 -0.52
N LYS A 49 -14.39 -14.19 -0.40
CA LYS A 49 -15.24 -13.26 0.36
C LYS A 49 -14.87 -13.20 1.84
N GLU A 50 -14.47 -14.32 2.43
CA GLU A 50 -14.07 -14.40 3.84
C GLU A 50 -12.76 -13.64 4.08
N LEU A 51 -11.77 -13.84 3.19
CA LEU A 51 -10.51 -13.10 3.23
C LEU A 51 -10.75 -11.59 3.13
N ILE A 52 -11.58 -11.15 2.18
CA ILE A 52 -11.92 -9.74 1.98
C ILE A 52 -12.56 -9.16 3.26
N PHE A 53 -13.50 -9.91 3.87
CA PHE A 53 -14.15 -9.49 5.10
C PHE A 53 -13.16 -9.33 6.27
N LEU A 54 -12.24 -10.28 6.45
CA LEU A 54 -11.21 -10.21 7.49
C LEU A 54 -10.27 -9.02 7.27
N LEU A 55 -9.81 -8.79 6.04
CA LEU A 55 -8.93 -7.68 5.71
C LEU A 55 -9.60 -6.32 5.93
N ASP A 56 -10.87 -6.17 5.55
CA ASP A 56 -11.63 -4.94 5.80
C ASP A 56 -11.71 -4.59 7.30
N ASN A 57 -11.81 -5.60 8.17
CA ASN A 57 -11.79 -5.40 9.62
C ASN A 57 -10.40 -4.95 10.12
N VAL A 58 -9.33 -5.53 9.59
CA VAL A 58 -7.96 -5.08 9.88
C VAL A 58 -7.76 -3.63 9.43
N TYR A 59 -8.16 -3.27 8.21
CA TYR A 59 -8.04 -1.91 7.70
C TYR A 59 -8.80 -0.87 8.53
N LYS A 60 -9.98 -1.21 9.05
CA LYS A 60 -10.74 -0.31 9.92
C LYS A 60 -10.00 -0.04 11.24
N ARG A 61 -9.40 -1.06 11.84
CA ARG A 61 -8.66 -0.94 13.11
C ARG A 61 -7.30 -0.26 12.95
N SER A 62 -6.67 -0.41 11.79
CA SER A 62 -5.34 0.14 11.51
C SER A 62 -5.36 1.49 10.77
N ARG A 63 -6.54 2.09 10.55
CA ARG A 63 -6.71 3.29 9.73
C ARG A 63 -5.84 4.46 10.18
N GLU A 64 -5.81 4.74 11.47
CA GLU A 64 -5.04 5.84 12.05
C GLU A 64 -3.54 5.62 11.83
N ARG A 65 -3.05 4.40 12.10
CA ARG A 65 -1.64 4.01 11.88
C ARG A 65 -1.23 4.07 10.41
N PHE A 66 -2.12 3.70 9.48
CA PHE A 66 -1.82 3.86 8.06
C PHE A 66 -1.60 5.32 7.68
N SER A 67 -2.35 6.25 8.30
CA SER A 67 -2.18 7.69 8.06
C SER A 67 -0.83 8.22 8.54
N GLU A 68 -0.26 7.59 9.56
CA GLU A 68 1.09 7.90 10.06
C GLU A 68 2.14 7.37 9.07
N ILE A 69 2.02 6.12 8.61
CA ILE A 69 2.99 5.49 7.69
C ILE A 69 3.28 6.36 6.47
N LEU A 70 2.26 6.85 5.76
CA LEU A 70 2.48 7.67 4.56
C LEU A 70 2.63 9.18 4.87
N SER A 71 2.82 9.58 6.13
CA SER A 71 3.01 11.00 6.49
C SER A 71 4.30 11.59 5.87
N ARG A 72 5.29 10.75 5.58
CA ARG A 72 6.58 11.15 4.99
C ARG A 72 6.59 10.97 3.47
N LYS A 73 7.02 12.02 2.76
CA LYS A 73 7.20 12.01 1.29
C LYS A 73 8.14 10.90 0.80
N LYS A 74 9.18 10.56 1.58
CA LYS A 74 10.10 9.44 1.29
C LYS A 74 9.34 8.11 1.21
N ARG A 75 8.56 7.77 2.26
CA ARG A 75 7.78 6.54 2.33
C ARG A 75 6.72 6.46 1.23
N GLN A 76 6.06 7.58 0.93
CA GLN A 76 5.10 7.65 -0.19
C GLN A 76 5.76 7.25 -1.52
N LYS A 77 6.96 7.77 -1.80
CA LYS A 77 7.71 7.43 -3.02
C LYS A 77 8.08 5.95 -3.05
N GLU A 78 8.65 5.43 -1.96
CA GLU A 78 9.04 4.02 -1.86
C GLU A 78 7.85 3.07 -2.02
N SER A 79 6.71 3.40 -1.41
CA SER A 79 5.46 2.64 -1.55
C SER A 79 4.98 2.56 -2.99
N ILE A 80 5.12 3.64 -3.77
CA ILE A 80 4.73 3.65 -5.18
C ILE A 80 5.67 2.76 -6.01
N GLU A 81 6.97 2.77 -5.73
CA GLU A 81 7.92 1.87 -6.42
C GLU A 81 7.66 0.40 -6.07
N GLU A 82 7.34 0.11 -4.82
CA GLU A 82 6.94 -1.24 -4.39
C GLU A 82 5.66 -1.70 -5.11
N HIS A 83 4.65 -0.82 -5.25
CA HIS A 83 3.43 -1.10 -6.01
C HIS A 83 3.71 -1.44 -7.48
N LYS A 84 4.65 -0.73 -8.13
CA LYS A 84 5.07 -1.04 -9.50
C LYS A 84 5.64 -2.45 -9.60
N ALA A 85 6.56 -2.81 -8.69
CA ALA A 85 7.16 -4.15 -8.68
C ALA A 85 6.10 -5.25 -8.45
N ILE A 86 5.15 -5.02 -7.54
CA ILE A 86 4.02 -5.94 -7.31
C ILE A 86 3.18 -6.08 -8.58
N LEU A 87 2.85 -4.98 -9.23
CA LEU A 87 2.06 -4.99 -10.46
C LEU A 87 2.77 -5.74 -11.59
N GLU A 88 4.08 -5.56 -11.76
CA GLU A 88 4.85 -6.32 -12.74
C GLU A 88 4.79 -7.83 -12.49
N ALA A 89 4.91 -8.26 -11.23
CA ALA A 89 4.77 -9.67 -10.87
C ALA A 89 3.36 -10.20 -11.16
N LEU A 90 2.32 -9.39 -10.94
CA LEU A 90 0.93 -9.72 -11.27
C LEU A 90 0.72 -9.85 -12.80
N ILE A 91 1.29 -8.94 -13.59
CA ILE A 91 1.25 -8.98 -15.07
C ILE A 91 1.92 -10.26 -15.59
N LYS A 92 3.08 -10.61 -15.03
CA LYS A 92 3.83 -11.85 -15.36
C LYS A 92 3.16 -13.11 -14.81
N LYS A 93 2.00 -13.00 -14.15
CA LYS A 93 1.27 -14.09 -13.48
C LYS A 93 2.15 -14.87 -12.47
N ASN A 94 3.17 -14.22 -11.92
CA ASN A 94 4.07 -14.81 -10.94
C ASN A 94 3.51 -14.60 -9.51
N GLY A 95 2.66 -15.55 -9.08
CA GLY A 95 2.01 -15.49 -7.77
C GLY A 95 2.98 -15.44 -6.59
N LYS A 96 4.03 -16.28 -6.62
CA LYS A 96 5.03 -16.34 -5.55
C LYS A 96 5.79 -15.02 -5.40
N GLN A 97 6.21 -14.42 -6.52
CA GLN A 97 6.90 -13.14 -6.49
C GLN A 97 5.98 -12.01 -6.02
N ALA A 98 4.73 -11.97 -6.49
CA ALA A 98 3.76 -10.97 -6.04
C ALA A 98 3.50 -11.05 -4.52
N GLU A 99 3.41 -12.26 -3.97
CA GLU A 99 3.28 -12.49 -2.52
C GLU A 99 4.51 -11.99 -1.75
N GLN A 100 5.72 -12.37 -2.18
CA GLN A 100 6.97 -11.92 -1.55
C GLN A 100 7.10 -10.41 -1.54
N LEU A 101 6.81 -9.75 -2.67
CA LEU A 101 6.86 -8.30 -2.80
C LEU A 101 5.80 -7.61 -1.93
N MET A 102 4.57 -8.14 -1.87
CA MET A 102 3.53 -7.59 -1.00
C MET A 102 3.89 -7.73 0.48
N LYS A 103 4.45 -8.88 0.88
CA LYS A 103 4.93 -9.08 2.26
C LYS A 103 6.02 -8.07 2.63
N LYS A 104 7.00 -7.87 1.73
CA LYS A 104 8.06 -6.88 1.93
C LYS A 104 7.50 -5.46 2.00
N HIS A 105 6.55 -5.10 1.15
CA HIS A 105 5.88 -3.80 1.16
C HIS A 105 5.21 -3.51 2.53
N ILE A 106 4.50 -4.49 3.09
CA ILE A 106 3.86 -4.36 4.40
C ILE A 106 4.91 -4.24 5.51
N GLU A 107 5.99 -5.02 5.43
CA GLU A 107 7.10 -4.97 6.41
C GLU A 107 7.80 -3.60 6.41
N ASN A 108 8.12 -3.07 5.23
CA ASN A 108 8.69 -1.71 5.11
C ASN A 108 7.77 -0.65 5.72
N GLY A 109 6.46 -0.76 5.51
CA GLY A 109 5.48 0.14 6.14
C GLY A 109 5.46 0.02 7.67
N LYS A 110 5.61 -1.19 8.21
CA LYS A 110 5.70 -1.44 9.66
C LYS A 110 6.98 -0.83 10.25
N GLU A 111 8.13 -1.04 9.62
CA GLU A 111 9.41 -0.48 10.07
C GLU A 111 9.36 1.04 10.12
N ASP A 112 8.81 1.69 9.08
CA ASP A 112 8.65 3.14 9.06
C ASP A 112 7.72 3.64 10.18
N LEU A 113 6.62 2.93 10.47
CA LEU A 113 5.74 3.28 11.59
C LEU A 113 6.48 3.21 12.94
N LEU A 114 7.24 2.14 13.17
CA LEU A 114 7.98 1.96 14.42
C LEU A 114 9.01 3.08 14.62
N GLN A 115 9.75 3.44 13.57
CA GLN A 115 10.67 4.57 13.60
C GLN A 115 9.97 5.88 13.94
N GLN A 116 8.74 6.09 13.45
CA GLN A 116 7.98 7.30 13.80
C GLN A 116 7.55 7.34 15.25
N ILE A 117 7.10 6.21 15.81
CA ILE A 117 6.74 6.11 17.22
C ILE A 117 7.96 6.42 18.10
N GLU A 118 9.10 5.80 17.80
CA GLU A 118 10.35 6.01 18.52
C GLU A 118 10.83 7.49 18.45
N LEU A 119 10.71 8.13 17.28
CA LEU A 119 11.03 9.55 17.13
C LEU A 119 10.10 10.46 17.96
N GLN A 120 8.81 10.12 18.07
CA GLN A 120 7.85 10.87 18.87
C GLN A 120 8.12 10.74 20.36
N GLU A 121 8.45 9.54 20.84
CA GLU A 121 8.79 9.28 22.24
C GLU A 121 10.06 10.07 22.64
N ASN A 122 11.12 9.99 21.83
CA ASN A 122 12.37 10.71 22.06
C ASN A 122 12.22 12.24 22.07
N ASN A 123 11.24 12.79 21.33
CA ASN A 123 10.99 14.23 21.33
C ASN A 123 10.21 14.66 22.58
N ARG A 124 9.31 13.83 23.11
CA ARG A 124 8.57 14.10 24.35
C ARG A 124 9.44 14.06 25.60
N GLU A 125 10.50 13.24 25.60
CA GLU A 125 11.45 13.18 26.72
C GLU A 125 12.42 14.38 26.77
N LYS A 126 12.50 15.16 25.68
CA LYS A 126 13.37 16.34 25.58
C LYS A 126 12.64 17.67 25.86
N GLU A 127 11.32 17.63 25.99
CA GLU A 127 10.45 18.76 26.38
C GLU A 127 10.21 18.76 27.89
#